data_AF-A0AAE0CB21-F1
#
_entry.id   AF-A0AAE0CB21-F1
#
_cell.length_a   1.000
_cell.length_b   1.000
_cell.length_c   1.000
_cell.angle_alpha   90.00
_cell.angle_beta   90.00
_cell.angle_gamma   90.00
#
_symmetry.space_group_name_H-M   'P 1'
#
loop_
_entity.id
_entity.type
_entity.pdbx_description
1 polymer ?
#
loop_
_entity_poly.entity_id
_entity_poly.type
_entity_poly.pdbx_seq_one_letter_code
_entity_poly.pdbx_strand_id
1 'polypeptide(L)'
;MCITPRPMCQSNKEEGPTLVYLQPAKALEFSEGCAVRVTPQSSLHSVLNGQEDAYDLHHFASASFAVKKSCNAVYVTRTTITVVVGKLDNAEHLKRKHGLDPLCTDAEIIHFLNNTFRFNFLPSLRGKFSLIVYNQNADQVFAATDTACSFDLLQGQDSTGGLLVTDYNLGPNYQLSTIPGASFIFGKYRGRNIHKYASTETELVATAREAHAAAERALEGSGVSSSAYPDKLNLRSFTSTTFSAKGTADKARSWRRVESTCYDMCKSPESPLCVGSVFDMPYSTKASEKYSGRADSSSSWRIKA
;
A
#
# COMPACT_ATOMS: atom_id res chain seq x y z
N MET A 1 -20.81 -30.32 2.56
CA MET A 1 -19.66 -29.41 2.34
C MET A 1 -19.17 -28.97 3.70
N CYS A 2 -17.96 -29.38 4.10
CA CYS A 2 -17.40 -28.99 5.39
C CYS A 2 -16.65 -27.67 5.23
N ILE A 3 -17.18 -26.58 5.79
CA ILE A 3 -16.47 -25.30 5.87
C ILE A 3 -15.43 -25.48 6.97
N THR A 4 -14.20 -25.80 6.61
CA THR A 4 -13.08 -25.80 7.57
C THR A 4 -12.88 -24.37 8.07
N PRO A 5 -12.97 -24.12 9.39
CA PRO A 5 -12.73 -22.79 9.95
C PRO A 5 -11.30 -22.36 9.59
N ARG A 6 -11.15 -21.16 9.02
CA ARG A 6 -9.82 -20.59 8.76
C ARG A 6 -9.09 -20.45 10.10
N PRO A 7 -7.79 -20.79 10.18
CA PRO A 7 -7.00 -20.49 11.37
C PRO A 7 -7.01 -18.98 11.57
N MET A 8 -7.70 -18.52 12.61
CA MET A 8 -7.56 -17.14 13.08
C MET A 8 -6.17 -17.01 13.67
N CYS A 9 -5.35 -16.11 13.11
CA CYS A 9 -4.11 -15.68 13.74
C CYS A 9 -4.44 -15.25 15.17
N GLN A 10 -3.99 -16.01 16.16
CA GLN A 10 -4.18 -15.66 17.57
C GLN A 10 -3.29 -14.44 17.84
N SER A 11 -3.87 -13.24 17.80
CA SER A 11 -3.21 -12.02 18.20
C SER A 11 -2.93 -12.09 19.70
N ASN A 12 -1.68 -11.83 20.10
CA ASN A 12 -1.33 -11.68 21.50
C ASN A 12 -2.15 -10.52 22.07
N LYS A 13 -2.97 -10.82 23.07
CA LYS A 13 -3.84 -9.89 23.79
C LYS A 13 -2.99 -8.89 24.57
N GLU A 14 -2.66 -7.75 23.98
CA GLU A 14 -2.38 -6.54 24.75
C GLU A 14 -2.80 -5.29 23.95
N GLU A 15 -3.95 -4.74 24.38
CA GLU A 15 -4.33 -3.32 24.41
C GLU A 15 -4.51 -2.55 23.07
N GLY A 16 -5.76 -2.44 22.62
CA GLY A 16 -6.26 -1.37 21.73
C GLY A 16 -5.81 -1.44 20.26
N PRO A 17 -6.50 -0.72 19.34
CA PRO A 17 -6.00 -0.54 17.98
C PRO A 17 -4.59 0.01 17.99
N THR A 18 -3.71 -0.51 17.13
CA THR A 18 -2.45 0.13 16.83
C THR A 18 -2.66 1.32 15.90
N LEU A 19 -3.67 1.22 15.03
CA LEU A 19 -3.86 2.13 13.91
C LEU A 19 -5.33 2.30 13.55
N VAL A 20 -5.77 3.55 13.50
CA VAL A 20 -7.08 3.94 12.97
C VAL A 20 -6.89 5.06 11.96
N TYR A 21 -7.30 4.82 10.72
CA TYR A 21 -7.38 5.82 9.67
C TYR A 21 -8.82 6.09 9.30
N LEU A 22 -9.21 7.36 9.29
CA LEU A 22 -10.54 7.81 8.88
C LEU A 22 -10.44 8.90 7.81
N GLN A 23 -11.11 8.65 6.69
CA GLN A 23 -11.38 9.65 5.65
C GLN A 23 -12.88 9.84 5.56
N PRO A 24 -13.49 10.78 6.30
CA PRO A 24 -14.93 10.98 6.23
C PRO A 24 -15.33 11.34 4.81
N ALA A 25 -16.52 10.90 4.40
CA ALA A 25 -17.14 11.48 3.23
C ALA A 25 -17.42 12.98 3.48
N LYS A 26 -17.76 13.75 2.44
CA LYS A 26 -18.31 15.11 2.61
C LYS A 26 -19.72 15.05 3.23
N ALA A 27 -19.86 14.42 4.39
CA ALA A 27 -21.11 14.16 5.05
C ALA A 27 -21.51 15.33 5.96
N LEU A 28 -22.81 15.49 6.11
CA LEU A 28 -23.44 16.37 7.09
C LEU A 28 -24.10 15.47 8.13
N GLU A 29 -23.86 15.75 9.40
CA GLU A 29 -24.57 15.15 10.52
C GLU A 29 -25.56 16.17 11.06
N PHE A 30 -26.78 15.73 11.37
CA PHE A 30 -27.76 16.59 12.01
C PHE A 30 -27.63 16.45 13.52
N SER A 31 -27.08 17.47 14.18
CA SER A 31 -27.01 17.56 15.64
C SER A 31 -27.77 18.78 16.11
N GLU A 32 -28.65 18.62 17.11
CA GLU A 32 -29.36 19.73 17.75
C GLU A 32 -30.19 20.61 16.78
N GLY A 33 -30.73 19.99 15.72
CA GLY A 33 -31.52 20.70 14.70
C GLY A 33 -30.69 21.46 13.66
N CYS A 34 -29.36 21.39 13.72
CA CYS A 34 -28.44 21.98 12.72
C CYS A 34 -27.72 20.89 11.93
N ALA A 35 -27.59 21.08 10.62
CA ALA A 35 -26.71 20.27 9.79
C ALA A 35 -25.26 20.74 9.99
N VAL A 36 -24.46 19.97 10.73
CA VAL A 36 -23.04 20.23 10.96
C VAL A 36 -22.23 19.33 10.01
N ARG A 37 -21.18 19.87 9.42
CA ARG A 37 -20.28 19.07 8.58
C ARG A 37 -19.50 18.11 9.47
N VAL A 38 -19.59 16.81 9.20
CA VAL A 38 -18.80 15.82 9.94
C VAL A 38 -17.33 16.07 9.66
N THR A 39 -16.58 16.30 10.72
CA THR A 39 -15.13 16.49 10.62
C THR A 39 -14.44 15.15 10.81
N PRO A 40 -13.28 14.94 10.18
CA PRO A 40 -12.46 13.76 10.44
C PRO A 40 -12.15 13.56 11.93
N GLN A 41 -12.00 14.67 12.67
CA GLN A 41 -11.72 14.69 14.10
C GLN A 41 -12.89 14.16 14.93
N SER A 42 -14.12 14.64 14.70
CA SER A 42 -15.31 14.19 15.45
C SER A 42 -15.58 12.69 15.26
N SER A 43 -15.39 12.17 14.04
CA SER A 43 -15.50 10.73 13.78
C SER A 43 -14.43 9.92 14.53
N LEU A 44 -13.20 10.44 14.62
CA LEU A 44 -12.12 9.75 15.31
C LEU A 44 -12.35 9.66 16.82
N HIS A 45 -12.82 10.74 17.44
CA HIS A 45 -13.17 10.75 18.87
C HIS A 45 -14.22 9.69 19.21
N SER A 46 -15.27 9.58 18.38
CA SER A 46 -16.30 8.54 18.51
C SER A 46 -15.72 7.12 18.40
N VAL A 47 -14.78 6.91 17.46
CA VAL A 47 -14.13 5.61 17.27
C VAL A 47 -13.23 5.21 18.45
N LEU A 48 -12.52 6.16 19.06
CA LEU A 48 -11.59 5.88 20.16
C LEU A 48 -12.26 5.69 21.53
N ASN A 49 -13.57 5.99 21.66
CA ASN A 49 -14.32 5.83 22.91
C ASN A 49 -13.61 6.39 24.15
N GLY A 50 -12.96 7.56 24.03
CA GLY A 50 -12.28 8.23 25.14
C GLY A 50 -10.88 7.70 25.50
N GLN A 51 -10.29 6.82 24.68
CA GLN A 51 -8.92 6.33 24.89
C GLN A 51 -7.82 7.26 24.30
N GLU A 52 -8.12 8.53 24.05
CA GLU A 52 -7.27 9.47 23.30
C GLU A 52 -5.84 9.60 23.86
N ASP A 53 -5.68 9.50 25.18
CA ASP A 53 -4.38 9.62 25.84
C ASP A 53 -3.37 8.53 25.42
N ALA A 54 -3.86 7.38 24.94
CA ALA A 54 -3.04 6.27 24.45
C ALA A 54 -2.55 6.46 23.01
N TYR A 55 -3.05 7.48 22.31
CA TYR A 55 -2.83 7.69 20.88
C TYR A 55 -2.14 9.02 20.59
N ASP A 56 -1.28 8.99 19.57
CA ASP A 56 -0.86 10.19 18.85
C ASP A 56 -1.86 10.45 17.73
N LEU A 57 -2.56 11.59 17.85
CA LEU A 57 -3.59 12.01 16.90
C LEU A 57 -2.96 12.91 15.84
N HIS A 58 -3.15 12.55 14.58
CA HIS A 58 -2.71 13.38 13.45
C HIS A 58 -3.92 13.76 12.59
N HIS A 59 -4.13 15.07 12.41
CA HIS A 59 -5.22 15.61 11.62
C HIS A 59 -4.70 16.22 10.31
N PHE A 60 -5.32 15.83 9.22
CA PHE A 60 -5.16 16.43 7.90
C PHE A 60 -6.50 17.01 7.45
N ALA A 61 -6.49 17.90 6.45
CA ALA A 61 -7.70 18.63 6.02
C ALA A 61 -8.91 17.72 5.70
N SER A 62 -8.68 16.50 5.23
CA SER A 62 -9.72 15.52 4.86
C SER A 62 -9.61 14.18 5.57
N ALA A 63 -8.68 14.02 6.52
CA ALA A 63 -8.45 12.73 7.17
C ALA A 63 -7.94 12.87 8.61
N SER A 64 -8.10 11.83 9.41
CA SER A 64 -7.53 11.77 10.75
C SER A 64 -6.97 10.38 11.03
N PHE A 65 -5.90 10.38 11.83
CA PHE A 65 -5.16 9.19 12.22
C PHE A 65 -5.07 9.15 13.74
N ALA A 66 -5.27 7.97 14.30
CA ALA A 66 -4.82 7.65 15.64
C ALA A 66 -3.79 6.53 15.52
N VAL A 67 -2.59 6.78 16.02
CA VAL A 67 -1.55 5.76 16.13
C VAL A 67 -1.22 5.56 17.60
N LYS A 68 -1.19 4.31 18.06
CA LYS A 68 -0.88 4.02 19.46
C LYS A 68 0.55 4.48 19.77
N LYS A 69 0.75 5.21 20.87
CA LYS A 69 2.06 5.79 21.27
C LYS A 69 3.17 4.75 21.42
N SER A 70 2.82 3.50 21.71
CA SER A 70 3.78 2.40 21.83
C SER A 70 4.39 1.97 20.48
N CYS A 71 3.93 2.52 19.36
CA CYS A 71 4.31 2.08 18.03
C CYS A 71 5.31 3.03 17.39
N ASN A 72 6.58 2.60 17.31
CA ASN A 72 7.68 3.32 16.65
C ASN A 72 7.59 3.27 15.11
N ALA A 73 6.38 3.43 14.59
CA ALA A 73 5.94 2.98 13.28
C ALA A 73 5.55 4.11 12.33
N VAL A 74 5.71 5.38 12.73
CA VAL A 74 5.08 6.52 12.06
C VAL A 74 6.12 7.44 11.44
N TYR A 75 5.90 7.81 10.18
CA TYR A 75 6.63 8.87 9.51
C TYR A 75 5.63 9.89 8.94
N VAL A 76 5.78 11.15 9.35
CA VAL A 76 4.88 12.25 8.98
C VAL A 76 5.65 13.29 8.18
N THR A 77 5.11 13.66 7.01
CA THR A 77 5.52 14.82 6.24
C THR A 77 4.40 15.87 6.21
N ARG A 78 4.62 16.98 5.51
CA ARG A 78 3.58 18.03 5.36
C ARG A 78 2.30 17.55 4.70
N THR A 79 2.39 16.55 3.81
CA THR A 79 1.25 16.13 2.96
C THR A 79 1.01 14.63 3.01
N THR A 80 1.83 13.88 3.72
CA THR A 80 1.69 12.43 3.79
C THR A 80 1.95 11.92 5.19
N ILE A 81 1.28 10.84 5.55
CA ILE A 81 1.62 10.05 6.73
C ILE A 81 1.78 8.59 6.30
N THR A 82 2.84 7.97 6.79
CA THR A 82 3.13 6.55 6.59
C THR A 82 3.17 5.89 7.96
N VAL A 83 2.39 4.83 8.13
CA VAL A 83 2.39 3.99 9.33
C VAL A 83 2.73 2.57 8.94
N VAL A 84 3.64 1.93 9.67
CA VAL A 84 4.10 0.56 9.44
C VAL A 84 4.06 -0.23 10.75
N VAL A 85 3.07 -1.09 10.89
CA VAL A 85 2.99 -2.04 12.00
C VAL A 85 3.81 -3.28 11.63
N GLY A 86 4.85 -3.59 12.41
CA GLY A 86 5.72 -4.76 12.18
C GLY A 86 7.17 -4.37 11.92
N LYS A 87 7.88 -5.20 11.15
CA LYS A 87 9.31 -5.03 10.85
C LYS A 87 9.66 -5.55 9.46
N LEU A 88 10.47 -4.80 8.74
CA LEU A 88 11.05 -5.20 7.46
C LEU A 88 12.38 -5.95 7.67
N ASP A 89 12.39 -7.24 7.37
CA ASP A 89 13.59 -8.08 7.51
C ASP A 89 14.70 -7.69 6.54
N ASN A 90 14.34 -7.10 5.39
CA ASN A 90 15.28 -6.66 4.38
C ASN A 90 15.52 -5.13 4.35
N ALA A 91 15.20 -4.42 5.44
CA ALA A 91 15.39 -2.96 5.54
C ALA A 91 16.80 -2.52 5.14
N GLU A 92 17.85 -3.13 5.72
CA GLU A 92 19.26 -2.78 5.45
C GLU A 92 19.67 -3.00 3.98
N HIS A 93 19.06 -3.96 3.30
CA HIS A 93 19.27 -4.16 1.87
C HIS A 93 18.60 -3.04 1.07
N LEU A 94 17.37 -2.68 1.41
CA LEU A 94 16.62 -1.61 0.75
C LEU A 94 17.32 -0.25 0.91
N LYS A 95 17.84 0.05 2.12
CA LYS A 95 18.61 1.27 2.40
C LYS A 95 19.82 1.39 1.50
N ARG A 96 20.68 0.37 1.46
CA ARG A 96 21.88 0.36 0.61
C ARG A 96 21.55 0.42 -0.88
N LYS A 97 20.51 -0.30 -1.32
CA LYS A 97 20.10 -0.36 -2.72
C LYS A 97 19.62 1.00 -3.26
N HIS A 98 18.93 1.77 -2.42
CA HIS A 98 18.33 3.05 -2.81
C HIS A 98 19.10 4.28 -2.30
N GLY A 99 20.23 4.08 -1.62
CA GLY A 99 21.04 5.17 -1.08
C GLY A 99 20.33 5.96 0.03
N LEU A 100 19.51 5.28 0.86
CA LEU A 100 18.82 5.90 1.98
C LEU A 100 19.76 6.00 3.20
N ASP A 101 19.45 6.92 4.10
CA ASP A 101 20.14 7.07 5.39
C ASP A 101 20.12 5.74 6.16
N PRO A 102 21.27 5.22 6.65
CA PRO A 102 21.32 4.04 7.50
C PRO A 102 20.40 4.12 8.74
N LEU A 103 20.14 5.32 9.25
CA LEU A 103 19.30 5.55 10.42
C LEU A 103 17.81 5.64 10.08
N CYS A 104 17.43 5.55 8.81
CA CYS A 104 16.02 5.65 8.45
C CYS A 104 15.20 4.47 9.00
N THR A 105 13.98 4.81 9.39
CA THR A 105 12.97 3.90 9.91
C THR A 105 12.27 3.13 8.78
N ASP A 106 11.61 2.02 9.11
CA ASP A 106 10.85 1.24 8.13
C ASP A 106 9.74 2.10 7.48
N ALA A 107 9.12 3.00 8.22
CA ALA A 107 8.11 3.94 7.70
C ALA A 107 8.69 4.92 6.67
N GLU A 108 9.91 5.41 6.88
CA GLU A 108 10.61 6.26 5.90
C GLU A 108 10.98 5.50 4.63
N ILE A 109 11.42 4.25 4.76
CA ILE A 109 11.69 3.37 3.62
C ILE A 109 10.41 3.18 2.80
N ILE A 110 9.29 2.82 3.44
CA ILE A 110 8.00 2.63 2.77
C ILE A 110 7.53 3.93 2.11
N HIS A 111 7.67 5.06 2.79
CA HIS A 111 7.33 6.37 2.23
C HIS A 111 8.10 6.66 0.94
N PHE A 112 9.43 6.49 0.97
CA PHE A 112 10.29 6.65 -0.20
C PHE A 112 9.86 5.71 -1.34
N LEU A 113 9.72 4.41 -1.06
CA LEU A 113 9.37 3.42 -2.06
C LEU A 113 8.00 3.68 -2.69
N ASN A 114 7.00 4.09 -1.92
CA ASN A 114 5.67 4.42 -2.42
C ASN A 114 5.69 5.66 -3.34
N ASN A 115 6.49 6.68 -3.01
CA ASN A 115 6.62 7.87 -3.85
C ASN A 115 7.37 7.57 -5.16
N THR A 116 8.41 6.73 -5.11
CA THR A 116 9.25 6.43 -6.27
C THR A 116 8.65 5.35 -7.18
N PHE A 117 8.10 4.28 -6.60
CA PHE A 117 7.70 3.07 -7.33
C PHE A 117 6.20 2.77 -7.27
N ARG A 118 5.40 3.60 -6.58
CA ARG A 118 3.96 3.37 -6.35
C ARG A 118 3.74 2.02 -5.67
N PHE A 119 2.87 1.14 -6.15
CA PHE A 119 2.63 -0.18 -5.54
C PHE A 119 3.61 -1.27 -6.01
N ASN A 120 4.49 -0.99 -6.98
CA ASN A 120 5.35 -2.01 -7.58
C ASN A 120 6.49 -2.49 -6.65
N PHE A 121 6.71 -1.83 -5.51
CA PHE A 121 7.72 -2.25 -4.55
C PHE A 121 7.24 -3.37 -3.61
N LEU A 122 5.92 -3.61 -3.49
CA LEU A 122 5.38 -4.60 -2.55
C LEU A 122 6.00 -6.00 -2.68
N PRO A 123 6.20 -6.55 -3.91
CA PRO A 123 6.85 -7.87 -4.06
C PRO A 123 8.32 -7.91 -3.60
N SER A 124 8.97 -6.75 -3.42
CA SER A 124 10.35 -6.66 -2.96
C SER A 124 10.48 -6.56 -1.43
N LEU A 125 9.39 -6.32 -0.71
CA LEU A 125 9.39 -6.29 0.76
C LEU A 125 9.56 -7.70 1.33
N ARG A 126 10.28 -7.82 2.44
CA ARG A 126 10.41 -9.04 3.24
C ARG A 126 10.20 -8.70 4.71
N GLY A 127 9.66 -9.66 5.46
CA GLY A 127 9.30 -9.50 6.86
C GLY A 127 7.80 -9.50 7.08
N LYS A 128 7.41 -9.14 8.29
CA LYS A 128 6.03 -9.15 8.77
C LYS A 128 5.57 -7.71 8.92
N PHE A 129 4.58 -7.29 8.14
CA PHE A 129 4.14 -5.91 8.17
C PHE A 129 2.67 -5.74 7.77
N SER A 130 2.07 -4.71 8.33
CA SER A 130 0.86 -4.06 7.85
C SER A 130 1.17 -2.58 7.73
N LEU A 131 0.84 -1.96 6.60
CA LEU A 131 1.19 -0.56 6.35
C LEU A 131 0.00 0.23 5.84
N ILE A 132 -0.01 1.52 6.18
CA ILE A 132 -0.93 2.52 5.65
C ILE A 132 -0.10 3.75 5.24
N VAL A 133 -0.31 4.22 4.01
CA VAL A 133 0.22 5.48 3.51
C VAL A 133 -0.95 6.33 3.05
N TYR A 134 -1.03 7.55 3.56
CA TYR A 134 -1.99 8.53 3.10
C TYR A 134 -1.31 9.72 2.45
N ASN A 135 -1.91 10.22 1.38
CA ASN A 135 -1.45 11.38 0.65
C ASN A 135 -2.59 12.42 0.57
N GLN A 136 -2.42 13.53 1.30
CA GLN A 136 -3.36 14.63 1.36
C GLN A 136 -3.58 15.31 0.01
N ASN A 137 -2.53 15.46 -0.81
CA ASN A 137 -2.64 16.16 -2.10
C ASN A 137 -3.55 15.41 -3.07
N ALA A 138 -3.48 14.08 -3.04
CA ALA A 138 -4.32 13.22 -3.89
C ALA A 138 -5.63 12.80 -3.21
N ASP A 139 -5.73 13.02 -1.89
CA ASP A 139 -6.81 12.52 -1.04
C ASP A 139 -6.94 10.98 -1.15
N GLN A 140 -5.78 10.30 -1.13
CA GLN A 140 -5.63 8.87 -1.42
C GLN A 140 -4.98 8.11 -0.27
N VAL A 141 -5.45 6.88 -0.10
CA VAL A 141 -4.93 5.87 0.82
C VAL A 141 -4.31 4.77 0.00
N PHE A 142 -3.22 4.25 0.53
CA PHE A 142 -2.60 3.01 0.14
C PHE A 142 -2.42 2.18 1.41
N ALA A 143 -2.97 0.98 1.46
CA ALA A 143 -2.80 0.11 2.62
C ALA A 143 -2.52 -1.32 2.15
N ALA A 144 -1.58 -2.00 2.78
CA ALA A 144 -1.12 -3.31 2.34
C ALA A 144 -0.71 -4.19 3.51
N THR A 145 -0.83 -5.50 3.33
CA THR A 145 -0.44 -6.52 4.30
C THR A 145 0.63 -7.43 3.68
N ASP A 146 1.52 -7.97 4.52
CA ASP A 146 2.50 -8.97 4.12
C ASP A 146 1.87 -10.27 3.55
N THR A 147 2.70 -11.15 3.00
CA THR A 147 2.24 -12.39 2.37
C THR A 147 1.65 -13.41 3.35
N ALA A 148 2.06 -13.34 4.62
CA ALA A 148 1.57 -14.22 5.68
C ALA A 148 0.38 -13.61 6.44
N CYS A 149 0.01 -12.34 6.17
CA CYS A 149 -1.00 -11.61 6.93
C CYS A 149 -0.71 -11.65 8.43
N SER A 150 0.54 -11.32 8.77
CA SER A 150 1.06 -11.42 10.15
C SER A 150 0.35 -10.47 11.11
N PHE A 151 -0.15 -9.36 10.59
CA PHE A 151 -0.95 -8.38 11.30
C PHE A 151 -2.27 -8.20 10.57
N ASP A 152 -3.38 -8.29 11.30
CA ASP A 152 -4.69 -8.07 10.73
C ASP A 152 -4.80 -6.61 10.26
N LEU A 153 -5.41 -6.43 9.09
CA LEU A 153 -5.76 -5.12 8.58
C LEU A 153 -7.17 -5.22 8.01
N LEU A 154 -8.05 -4.39 8.56
CA LEU A 154 -9.46 -4.33 8.25
C LEU A 154 -9.72 -3.05 7.47
N GLN A 155 -10.60 -3.13 6.47
CA GLN A 155 -11.17 -1.96 5.82
C GLN A 155 -12.69 -1.99 5.96
N GLY A 156 -13.29 -0.81 6.07
CA GLY A 156 -14.73 -0.69 6.11
C GLY A 156 -15.19 0.73 5.80
N GLN A 157 -16.44 0.99 6.15
CA GLN A 157 -17.01 2.32 6.09
C GLN A 157 -17.53 2.71 7.46
N ASP A 158 -17.35 3.98 7.80
CA ASP A 158 -18.04 4.58 8.94
C ASP A 158 -19.51 4.88 8.58
N SER A 159 -20.27 5.39 9.55
CA SER A 159 -21.65 5.83 9.35
C SER A 159 -21.80 6.94 8.31
N THR A 160 -20.72 7.66 8.00
CA THR A 160 -20.69 8.75 7.02
C THR A 160 -20.38 8.28 5.60
N GLY A 161 -20.01 7.01 5.42
CA GLY A 161 -19.54 6.46 4.15
C GLY A 161 -18.08 6.78 3.83
N GLY A 162 -17.34 7.30 4.81
CA GLY A 162 -15.90 7.48 4.77
C GLY A 162 -15.14 6.15 4.78
N LEU A 163 -13.91 6.15 4.24
CA LEU A 163 -13.05 4.96 4.30
C LEU A 163 -12.43 4.88 5.69
N LEU A 164 -12.61 3.72 6.32
CA LEU A 164 -11.99 3.35 7.58
C LEU A 164 -11.00 2.21 7.31
N VAL A 165 -9.77 2.36 7.79
CA VAL A 165 -8.75 1.29 7.79
C VAL A 165 -8.18 1.16 9.19
N THR A 166 -8.18 -0.05 9.74
CA THR A 166 -7.76 -0.29 11.13
C THR A 166 -7.25 -1.71 11.31
N ASP A 167 -6.38 -1.94 12.29
CA ASP A 167 -5.93 -3.27 12.71
C ASP A 167 -6.81 -3.89 13.81
N TYR A 168 -7.88 -3.21 14.20
CA TYR A 168 -8.73 -3.61 15.32
C TYR A 168 -10.20 -3.71 14.95
N ASN A 169 -10.90 -4.67 15.54
CA ASN A 169 -12.33 -4.81 15.35
C ASN A 169 -13.09 -3.81 16.24
N LEU A 170 -13.57 -2.72 15.63
CA LEU A 170 -14.34 -1.67 16.30
C LEU A 170 -15.75 -2.09 16.77
N GLY A 171 -16.11 -3.37 16.64
CA GLY A 171 -17.39 -3.91 17.06
C GLY A 171 -18.46 -3.95 15.95
N PRO A 172 -19.69 -4.39 16.27
CA PRO A 172 -20.70 -4.75 15.28
C PRO A 172 -21.29 -3.55 14.52
N ASN A 173 -21.08 -2.33 15.00
CA ASN A 173 -21.57 -1.11 14.35
C ASN A 173 -20.80 -0.76 13.08
N TYR A 174 -19.62 -1.37 12.88
CA TYR A 174 -18.77 -1.13 11.72
C TYR A 174 -18.78 -2.35 10.80
N GLN A 175 -19.12 -2.13 9.53
CA GLN A 175 -19.01 -3.18 8.51
C GLN A 175 -17.55 -3.27 8.04
N LEU A 176 -16.76 -4.01 8.80
CA LEU A 176 -15.35 -4.25 8.54
C LEU A 176 -15.15 -5.54 7.73
N SER A 177 -14.23 -5.51 6.79
CA SER A 177 -13.79 -6.64 5.99
C SER A 177 -12.27 -6.73 6.05
N THR A 178 -11.74 -7.94 6.24
CA THR A 178 -10.29 -8.16 6.30
C THR A 178 -9.66 -7.98 4.93
N ILE A 179 -8.55 -7.23 4.88
CA ILE A 179 -7.66 -7.17 3.72
C ILE A 179 -6.83 -8.46 3.74
N PRO A 180 -6.95 -9.34 2.71
CA PRO A 180 -6.22 -10.59 2.68
C PRO A 180 -4.71 -10.38 2.58
N GLY A 181 -3.94 -11.33 3.11
CA GLY A 181 -2.49 -11.39 2.90
C GLY A 181 -2.11 -11.27 1.42
N ALA A 182 -0.91 -10.76 1.16
CA ALA A 182 -0.40 -10.49 -0.19
C ALA A 182 -1.31 -9.58 -1.05
N SER A 183 -2.14 -8.76 -0.40
CA SER A 183 -3.05 -7.82 -1.06
C SER A 183 -2.88 -6.39 -0.53
N PHE A 184 -3.43 -5.44 -1.28
CA PHE A 184 -3.44 -4.03 -0.95
C PHE A 184 -4.73 -3.37 -1.41
N ILE A 185 -5.04 -2.22 -0.83
CA ILE A 185 -6.07 -1.29 -1.32
C ILE A 185 -5.41 0.02 -1.73
N PHE A 186 -5.97 0.66 -2.74
CA PHE A 186 -5.50 1.95 -3.22
C PHE A 186 -6.66 2.78 -3.74
N GLY A 187 -6.81 4.00 -3.24
CA GLY A 187 -7.83 4.91 -3.73
C GLY A 187 -8.25 5.98 -2.73
N LYS A 188 -9.33 6.69 -3.07
CA LYS A 188 -9.98 7.66 -2.18
C LYS A 188 -11.00 6.96 -1.28
N TYR A 189 -11.82 7.71 -0.55
CA TYR A 189 -12.88 7.18 0.33
C TYR A 189 -13.85 6.16 -0.31
N ARG A 190 -14.03 6.15 -1.64
CA ARG A 190 -14.83 5.13 -2.37
C ARG A 190 -14.04 3.93 -2.89
N GLY A 191 -12.72 4.04 -2.97
CA GLY A 191 -11.83 3.04 -3.55
C GLY A 191 -11.53 1.92 -2.56
N ARG A 192 -12.41 0.92 -2.51
CA ARG A 192 -12.28 -0.28 -1.65
C ARG A 192 -11.79 -1.52 -2.40
N ASN A 193 -11.28 -1.35 -3.61
CA ASN A 193 -10.89 -2.46 -4.46
C ASN A 193 -9.64 -3.12 -3.87
N ILE A 194 -9.76 -4.40 -3.54
CA ILE A 194 -8.64 -5.22 -3.09
C ILE A 194 -7.88 -5.69 -4.32
N HIS A 195 -6.58 -5.39 -4.34
CA HIS A 195 -5.65 -5.78 -5.37
C HIS A 195 -4.63 -6.76 -4.80
N LYS A 196 -4.38 -7.86 -5.51
CA LYS A 196 -3.39 -8.85 -5.10
C LYS A 196 -2.05 -8.56 -5.76
N TYR A 197 -0.96 -8.57 -4.99
CA TYR A 197 0.39 -8.29 -5.49
C TYR A 197 1.33 -9.52 -5.47
N ALA A 198 1.01 -10.53 -4.67
CA ALA A 198 1.74 -11.79 -4.61
C ALA A 198 0.79 -12.96 -4.28
N SER A 199 1.28 -14.19 -4.41
CA SER A 199 0.56 -15.36 -3.89
C SER A 199 0.77 -15.44 -2.39
N THR A 200 -0.26 -15.85 -1.64
CA THR A 200 -0.13 -16.03 -0.19
C THR A 200 0.71 -17.26 0.13
N GLU A 201 1.32 -17.30 1.32
CA GLU A 201 2.09 -18.47 1.75
C GLU A 201 1.21 -19.74 1.74
N THR A 202 -0.05 -19.62 2.15
CA THR A 202 -1.01 -20.74 2.12
C THR A 202 -1.28 -21.24 0.70
N GLU A 203 -1.34 -20.35 -0.29
CA GLU A 203 -1.52 -20.74 -1.70
C GLU A 203 -0.25 -21.40 -2.26
N LEU A 204 0.93 -20.89 -1.87
CA LEU A 204 2.20 -21.49 -2.26
C LEU A 204 2.36 -22.90 -1.67
N VAL A 205 1.99 -23.11 -0.41
CA VAL A 205 1.99 -24.43 0.22
C VAL A 205 0.97 -25.37 -0.44
N ALA A 206 -0.23 -24.87 -0.74
CA ALA A 206 -1.26 -25.67 -1.42
C ALA A 206 -0.81 -26.10 -2.82
N THR A 207 -0.24 -25.18 -3.61
CA THR A 207 0.26 -25.46 -4.96
C THR A 207 1.47 -26.40 -4.93
N ALA A 208 2.39 -26.24 -3.98
CA ALA A 208 3.51 -27.16 -3.79
C ALA A 208 3.05 -28.58 -3.42
N ARG A 209 2.05 -28.70 -2.53
CA ARG A 209 1.47 -29.99 -2.15
C ARG A 209 0.76 -30.67 -3.30
N GLU A 210 0.01 -29.91 -4.10
CA GLU A 210 -0.65 -30.43 -5.30
C GLU A 210 0.37 -30.89 -6.35
N ALA A 211 1.45 -30.12 -6.56
CA ALA A 211 2.54 -30.49 -7.45
C ALA A 211 3.24 -31.78 -6.99
N HIS A 212 3.49 -31.94 -5.69
CA HIS A 212 4.07 -33.17 -5.13
C HIS A 212 3.16 -34.39 -5.37
N ALA A 213 1.86 -34.26 -5.06
CA ALA A 213 0.89 -35.34 -5.25
C ALA A 213 0.70 -35.71 -6.74
N ALA A 214 0.87 -34.75 -7.66
CA ALA A 214 0.88 -35.02 -9.10
C ALA A 214 2.16 -35.75 -9.53
N ALA A 215 3.31 -35.39 -8.96
CA ALA A 215 4.58 -36.08 -9.24
C ALA A 215 4.56 -37.54 -8.73
N GLU A 216 4.01 -37.81 -7.55
CA GLU A 216 3.86 -39.17 -7.02
C GLU A 216 2.98 -40.03 -7.94
N ARG A 217 1.83 -39.53 -8.38
CA ARG A 217 0.95 -40.22 -9.33
C ARG A 217 1.62 -40.48 -10.67
N ALA A 218 2.45 -39.54 -11.15
CA ALA A 218 3.20 -39.73 -12.39
C ALA A 218 4.28 -40.82 -12.26
N LEU A 219 4.94 -40.92 -11.10
CA LEU A 219 5.93 -41.97 -10.81
C LEU A 219 5.29 -43.36 -10.71
N GLU A 220 4.13 -43.47 -10.05
CA GLU A 220 3.36 -44.73 -9.98
C GLU A 220 2.90 -45.18 -11.37
N GLY A 221 2.44 -44.26 -12.21
CA GLY A 221 2.04 -44.54 -13.59
C GLY A 221 3.21 -44.85 -14.54
N SER A 222 4.43 -44.48 -14.17
CA SER A 222 5.66 -44.78 -14.93
C SER A 222 6.24 -46.14 -14.56
N GLY A 223 5.44 -47.03 -13.96
CA GLY A 223 5.77 -48.45 -13.82
C GLY A 223 6.29 -48.99 -15.14
N VAL A 224 7.61 -49.08 -15.23
CA VAL A 224 8.33 -49.77 -16.29
C VAL A 224 7.76 -51.17 -16.25
N SER A 225 6.93 -51.50 -17.23
CA SER A 225 6.56 -52.89 -17.48
C SER A 225 7.87 -53.62 -17.78
N SER A 226 8.50 -54.16 -16.75
CA SER A 226 9.70 -55.00 -16.82
C SER A 226 9.35 -56.39 -17.35
N SER A 227 8.33 -56.49 -18.20
CA SER A 227 7.75 -57.73 -18.70
C SER A 227 7.45 -57.56 -20.18
N ALA A 228 8.50 -57.69 -20.98
CA ALA A 228 8.55 -58.59 -22.13
C ALA A 228 9.84 -58.30 -22.90
N TYR A 229 10.76 -59.26 -22.89
CA TYR A 229 11.78 -59.39 -23.93
C TYR A 229 11.12 -59.23 -25.31
N PRO A 230 11.48 -58.24 -26.15
CA PRO A 230 11.22 -58.34 -27.57
C PRO A 230 12.27 -59.28 -28.15
N ASP A 231 11.89 -60.57 -28.30
CA ASP A 231 12.62 -61.47 -29.18
C ASP A 231 12.55 -60.87 -30.61
N LYS A 232 13.73 -60.62 -31.16
CA LYS A 232 14.04 -60.32 -32.58
C LYS A 232 13.61 -58.96 -33.13
N LEU A 233 14.64 -58.11 -33.18
CA LEU A 233 14.95 -57.11 -34.20
C LEU A 233 14.24 -57.35 -35.54
N ASN A 234 13.32 -56.46 -35.89
CA ASN A 234 13.01 -56.15 -37.28
C ASN A 234 13.20 -54.64 -37.48
N LEU A 235 14.39 -54.28 -37.99
CA LEU A 235 14.63 -52.97 -38.57
C LEU A 235 13.67 -52.80 -39.76
N ARG A 236 12.54 -52.15 -39.53
CA ARG A 236 11.80 -51.49 -40.59
C ARG A 236 11.72 -50.00 -40.26
N SER A 237 12.36 -49.24 -41.13
CA SER A 237 12.39 -47.79 -41.17
C SER A 237 10.95 -47.24 -41.13
N PHE A 238 10.52 -46.80 -39.94
CA PHE A 238 9.30 -46.02 -39.81
C PHE A 238 9.63 -44.55 -40.02
N THR A 239 9.09 -44.03 -41.11
CA THR A 239 9.07 -42.62 -41.47
C THR A 239 8.51 -41.79 -40.31
N SER A 240 9.28 -40.80 -39.90
CA SER A 240 8.90 -39.72 -39.00
C SER A 240 7.61 -39.05 -39.49
N THR A 241 6.48 -39.36 -38.85
CA THR A 241 5.27 -38.54 -38.95
C THR A 241 5.24 -37.61 -37.76
N THR A 242 5.66 -36.38 -38.01
CA THR A 242 5.45 -35.23 -37.15
C THR A 242 3.96 -35.08 -36.83
N PHE A 243 3.58 -35.28 -35.57
CA PHE A 243 2.26 -34.87 -35.09
C PHE A 243 2.21 -33.34 -35.12
N SER A 244 1.50 -32.81 -36.11
CA SER A 244 1.19 -31.38 -36.22
C SER A 244 0.22 -31.00 -35.10
N ALA A 245 0.77 -30.51 -33.98
CA ALA A 245 0.02 -29.88 -32.90
C ALA A 245 -0.51 -28.51 -33.39
N LYS A 246 -1.53 -28.54 -34.24
CA LYS A 246 -2.25 -27.36 -34.70
C LYS A 246 -3.53 -27.23 -33.88
N GLY A 247 -3.45 -26.47 -32.78
CA GLY A 247 -4.66 -25.92 -32.15
C GLY A 247 -4.65 -25.87 -30.62
N THR A 248 -3.90 -24.93 -30.04
CA THR A 248 -4.24 -24.28 -28.74
C THR A 248 -3.38 -23.02 -28.55
N ALA A 249 -3.32 -22.13 -29.55
CA ALA A 249 -2.48 -20.93 -29.53
C ALA A 249 -3.24 -19.59 -29.47
N ASP A 250 -4.54 -19.58 -29.14
CA ASP A 250 -5.37 -18.35 -29.26
C ASP A 250 -5.90 -17.76 -27.94
N LYS A 251 -5.25 -17.98 -26.79
CA LYS A 251 -5.65 -17.30 -25.53
C LYS A 251 -4.52 -16.62 -24.76
N ALA A 252 -3.43 -16.28 -25.43
CA ALA A 252 -2.36 -15.50 -24.83
C ALA A 252 -2.13 -14.20 -25.60
N ARG A 253 -2.84 -13.12 -25.22
CA ARG A 253 -2.39 -11.70 -25.20
C ARG A 253 -3.58 -10.73 -25.22
N SER A 254 -4.03 -10.34 -24.04
CA SER A 254 -4.77 -9.07 -23.86
C SER A 254 -4.30 -8.31 -22.61
N TRP A 255 -2.99 -8.28 -22.36
CA TRP A 255 -2.39 -7.20 -21.58
C TRP A 255 -1.96 -6.10 -22.55
N ARG A 256 -2.93 -5.29 -23.01
CA ARG A 256 -2.57 -4.01 -23.62
C ARG A 256 -1.97 -3.14 -22.52
N ARG A 257 -0.70 -2.80 -22.66
CA ARG A 257 -0.14 -1.60 -22.03
C ARG A 257 -1.00 -0.43 -22.50
N VAL A 258 -1.67 0.22 -21.57
CA VAL A 258 -2.12 1.60 -21.79
C VAL A 258 -0.85 2.43 -21.72
N GLU A 259 -0.26 2.71 -22.88
CA GLU A 259 0.71 3.78 -23.03
C GLU A 259 -0.03 5.07 -22.72
N SER A 260 0.21 5.59 -21.52
CA SER A 260 -0.11 6.96 -21.14
C SER A 260 0.78 7.88 -21.98
N THR A 261 0.31 8.25 -23.17
CA THR A 261 0.82 9.41 -23.90
C THR A 261 0.48 10.67 -23.11
N CYS A 262 1.40 11.06 -22.25
CA CYS A 262 1.57 12.43 -21.83
C CYS A 262 2.14 13.19 -23.03
N TYR A 263 1.43 14.17 -23.58
CA TYR A 263 1.95 15.49 -23.98
C TYR A 263 0.89 16.27 -24.80
N ASP A 264 0.66 17.50 -24.33
CA ASP A 264 0.25 18.71 -25.06
C ASP A 264 -0.89 18.67 -26.06
N MET A 265 -2.01 19.32 -25.72
CA MET A 265 -2.60 20.43 -26.51
C MET A 265 -3.60 21.22 -25.66
N CYS A 266 -3.13 22.24 -24.92
CA CYS A 266 -3.95 23.38 -24.53
C CYS A 266 -3.31 24.66 -25.07
N LYS A 267 -3.56 24.94 -26.34
CA LYS A 267 -3.55 26.31 -26.90
C LYS A 267 -4.83 26.48 -27.69
N SER A 268 -5.75 27.29 -27.18
CA SER A 268 -6.56 28.16 -28.02
C SER A 268 -6.91 29.43 -27.24
N PRO A 269 -6.85 30.61 -27.89
CA PRO A 269 -6.95 31.92 -27.27
C PRO A 269 -8.39 32.49 -27.29
N GLU A 270 -8.60 33.53 -26.47
CA GLU A 270 -9.59 34.62 -26.61
C GLU A 270 -11.09 34.21 -26.56
N SER A 271 -12.03 34.85 -25.85
CA SER A 271 -12.13 36.13 -25.11
C SER A 271 -13.53 36.14 -24.40
N PRO A 272 -14.19 37.28 -24.05
CA PRO A 272 -14.03 38.05 -22.81
C PRO A 272 -15.35 38.27 -22.00
N LEU A 273 -15.22 39.02 -20.89
CA LEU A 273 -16.25 39.78 -20.12
C LEU A 273 -17.09 39.01 -19.06
N CYS A 274 -16.86 39.32 -17.77
CA CYS A 274 -17.77 40.15 -16.96
C CYS A 274 -17.24 40.37 -15.52
N VAL A 275 -17.01 41.65 -15.17
CA VAL A 275 -17.43 42.41 -13.95
C VAL A 275 -17.66 41.60 -12.66
N GLY A 276 -17.12 41.90 -11.46
CA GLY A 276 -16.44 43.05 -10.85
C GLY A 276 -16.26 42.81 -9.33
N SER A 277 -15.88 43.85 -8.59
CA SER A 277 -15.44 43.94 -7.17
C SER A 277 -13.93 43.72 -6.98
N VAL A 278 -13.09 44.77 -7.03
CA VAL A 278 -12.89 45.85 -6.04
C VAL A 278 -12.51 45.29 -4.67
N PHE A 279 -11.22 45.03 -4.47
CA PHE A 279 -10.56 45.20 -3.18
C PHE A 279 -9.17 45.77 -3.43
N ASP A 280 -9.01 47.03 -3.02
CA ASP A 280 -7.76 47.78 -3.03
C ASP A 280 -6.73 47.14 -2.11
N MET A 281 -5.51 46.92 -2.62
CA MET A 281 -4.32 46.84 -1.79
C MET A 281 -3.15 47.55 -2.49
N PRO A 282 -2.50 48.53 -1.83
CA PRO A 282 -1.46 49.31 -2.47
C PRO A 282 -0.12 48.58 -2.53
N TYR A 283 0.52 48.78 -3.67
CA TYR A 283 1.91 48.48 -3.96
C TYR A 283 2.89 49.05 -2.91
N SER A 284 3.93 48.27 -2.60
CA SER A 284 5.25 48.83 -2.27
C SER A 284 6.32 48.07 -3.03
N THR A 285 6.86 48.73 -4.05
CA THR A 285 8.06 48.36 -4.80
C THR A 285 9.25 49.12 -4.25
N LYS A 286 10.37 48.41 -4.08
CA LYS A 286 11.80 48.82 -4.04
C LYS A 286 12.54 47.78 -3.19
N ALA A 287 13.76 47.36 -3.47
CA ALA A 287 14.63 47.57 -4.60
C ALA A 287 15.64 46.40 -4.62
N SER A 288 16.15 46.13 -5.81
CA SER A 288 17.37 45.38 -6.07
C SER A 288 18.58 45.99 -5.34
N GLU A 289 19.41 45.16 -4.71
CA GLU A 289 20.84 45.46 -4.65
C GLU A 289 21.67 44.18 -4.65
N LYS A 290 22.50 44.08 -5.71
CA LYS A 290 23.57 43.12 -5.87
C LYS A 290 24.68 43.48 -4.87
N TYR A 291 25.18 42.50 -4.14
CA TYR A 291 26.52 42.60 -3.56
C TYR A 291 27.31 41.32 -3.84
N SER A 292 28.17 41.41 -4.85
CA SER A 292 29.33 40.56 -5.05
C SER A 292 30.44 41.05 -4.14
N GLY A 293 31.00 40.18 -3.29
CA GLY A 293 32.13 40.51 -2.45
C GLY A 293 32.84 39.27 -1.95
N ARG A 294 33.82 38.82 -2.73
CA ARG A 294 34.81 37.81 -2.38
C ARG A 294 35.98 38.53 -1.69
N ALA A 295 36.37 38.10 -0.48
CA ALA A 295 37.70 38.38 0.05
C ALA A 295 38.06 37.35 1.14
N ASP A 296 39.24 36.77 0.96
CA ASP A 296 39.95 35.86 1.84
C ASP A 296 40.39 36.52 3.16
N SER A 297 40.49 35.71 4.22
CA SER A 297 41.52 35.76 5.30
C SER A 297 41.00 34.87 6.46
N SER A 298 41.58 33.71 6.79
CA SER A 298 42.89 33.49 7.42
C SER A 298 43.15 34.35 8.66
N SER A 299 42.76 33.86 9.85
CA SER A 299 43.44 34.08 11.15
C SER A 299 42.67 33.28 12.22
N SER A 300 43.19 32.15 12.70
CA SER A 300 44.23 32.04 13.73
C SER A 300 43.87 32.77 15.02
N TRP A 301 43.26 32.06 15.98
CA TRP A 301 43.31 32.44 17.40
C TRP A 301 43.67 31.22 18.27
N ARG A 302 44.97 31.14 18.55
CA ARG A 302 45.71 30.46 19.62
C ARG A 302 46.87 31.47 19.86
N ILE A 303 47.19 32.04 21.02
CA ILE A 303 47.25 31.57 22.42
C ILE A 303 47.20 32.79 23.39
N LYS A 304 46.67 32.48 24.60
CA LYS A 304 46.76 33.02 25.97
C LYS A 304 47.78 34.13 26.35
N ALA A 305 47.35 34.90 27.37
CA ALA A 305 48.13 35.70 28.35
C ALA A 305 48.93 36.88 27.80
#